data_AF-A0AAV7LS17-F1
#
_entry.id   AF-A0AAV7LS17-F1
#
_cell.length_a   1.000
_cell.length_b   1.000
_cell.length_c   1.000
_cell.angle_alpha   90.00
_cell.angle_beta   90.00
_cell.angle_gamma   90.00
#
_symmetry.space_group_name_H-M   'P 1'
#
loop_
_entity.id
_entity.type
_entity.pdbx_description
1 polymer ?
#
loop_
_entity_poly.entity_id
_entity_poly.type
_entity_poly.pdbx_seq_one_letter_code
_entity_poly.pdbx_strand_id
1 'polypeptide(L)'
;MVMSLYYKVIEHLKTKVAAKNVDWQKIDRTAQEAKESIHGYYERLLKAFKNYSGTETIEAKDMLHFVFRFVEGLRPEISQMIKTHLICWQSKPIDEVLNYAKYCSDEIEVKQKS
;
A
#
# COMPACT_ATOMS: atom_id res chain seq x y z
N MET A 1 -34.49 -32.52 -2.56
CA MET A 1 -33.02 -32.42 -2.63
C MET A 1 -32.58 -30.96 -2.80
N VAL A 2 -32.81 -30.11 -1.79
CA VAL A 2 -32.55 -28.64 -1.85
C VAL A 2 -31.47 -28.19 -0.86
N MET A 3 -31.10 -29.06 0.08
CA MET A 3 -30.11 -28.79 1.13
C MET A 3 -28.69 -28.54 0.58
N SER A 4 -28.33 -29.07 -0.60
CA SER A 4 -26.98 -28.95 -1.16
C SER A 4 -26.65 -27.53 -1.67
N LEU A 5 -27.63 -26.82 -2.24
CA LEU A 5 -27.40 -25.48 -2.78
C LEU A 5 -27.28 -24.44 -1.66
N TYR A 6 -28.11 -24.57 -0.61
CA TYR A 6 -28.11 -23.68 0.53
C TYR A 6 -26.79 -23.76 1.32
N TYR A 7 -26.25 -24.96 1.50
CA TYR A 7 -24.93 -25.16 2.13
C TYR A 7 -23.79 -24.57 1.28
N LYS A 8 -23.81 -24.73 -0.04
CA LYS A 8 -22.80 -24.13 -0.93
C LYS A 8 -22.84 -22.60 -0.92
N VAL A 9 -24.04 -22.00 -0.91
CA VAL A 9 -24.20 -20.54 -0.80
C VAL A 9 -23.72 -20.05 0.56
N ILE A 10 -24.04 -20.75 1.65
CA ILE A 10 -23.56 -20.40 2.99
C ILE A 10 -22.05 -20.56 3.12
N GLU A 11 -21.42 -21.59 2.56
CA GLU A 11 -19.95 -21.68 2.53
C GLU A 11 -19.33 -20.55 1.72
N HIS A 12 -19.89 -20.23 0.54
CA HIS A 12 -19.41 -19.14 -0.30
C HIS A 12 -19.58 -17.76 0.37
N LEU A 13 -20.65 -17.58 1.16
CA LEU A 13 -20.88 -16.40 1.98
C LEU A 13 -19.98 -16.38 3.22
N LYS A 14 -19.73 -17.51 3.88
CA LYS A 14 -18.78 -17.61 5.01
C LYS A 14 -17.36 -17.28 4.59
N THR A 15 -16.94 -17.63 3.37
CA THR A 15 -15.65 -17.20 2.82
C THR A 15 -15.57 -15.70 2.53
N LYS A 16 -16.71 -15.01 2.36
CA LYS A 16 -16.76 -13.55 2.18
C LYS A 16 -16.92 -12.75 3.48
N VAL A 17 -17.37 -13.38 4.57
CA VAL A 17 -17.74 -12.70 5.83
C VAL A 17 -16.77 -13.00 6.98
N ALA A 18 -15.75 -13.82 6.77
CA ALA A 18 -14.59 -13.80 7.66
C ALA A 18 -13.80 -12.53 7.35
N ALA A 19 -13.82 -11.54 8.24
CA ALA A 19 -12.88 -10.42 8.22
C ALA A 19 -11.47 -11.02 8.17
N LYS A 20 -10.89 -11.10 6.97
CA LYS A 20 -9.51 -11.54 6.83
C LYS A 20 -8.68 -10.45 7.49
N ASN A 21 -7.97 -10.81 8.56
CA ASN A 21 -6.92 -9.96 9.07
C ASN A 21 -5.98 -9.64 7.89
N VAL A 22 -5.62 -8.36 7.75
CA VAL A 22 -4.76 -7.90 6.67
C VAL A 22 -3.45 -8.70 6.70
N ASP A 23 -3.14 -9.40 5.61
CA ASP A 23 -1.88 -10.14 5.46
C ASP A 23 -0.75 -9.17 5.10
N TRP A 24 -0.30 -8.45 6.12
CA TRP A 24 0.72 -7.43 6.00
C TRP A 24 2.06 -7.97 5.48
N GLN A 25 2.42 -9.22 5.82
CA GLN A 25 3.68 -9.83 5.36
C GLN A 25 3.74 -9.98 3.84
N LYS A 26 2.60 -10.22 3.18
CA LYS A 26 2.54 -10.27 1.71
C LYS A 26 2.58 -8.89 1.09
N ILE A 27 1.97 -7.91 1.75
CA ILE A 27 1.99 -6.51 1.30
C ILE A 27 3.43 -5.96 1.37
N ASP A 28 4.18 -6.29 2.43
CA ASP A 28 5.58 -5.87 2.65
C ASP A 28 6.54 -6.29 1.53
N ARG A 29 6.18 -7.29 0.72
CA ARG A 29 6.97 -7.73 -0.45
C ARG A 29 6.81 -6.80 -1.66
N THR A 30 5.90 -5.84 -1.59
CA THR A 30 5.65 -4.87 -2.66
C THR A 30 6.59 -3.69 -2.46
N ALA A 31 7.78 -3.75 -3.07
CA ALA A 31 8.72 -2.63 -3.13
C ALA A 31 8.73 -2.01 -4.52
N GLN A 32 8.98 -0.71 -4.61
CA GLN A 32 9.10 0.06 -5.84
C GLN A 32 10.20 -0.51 -6.73
N GLU A 33 9.89 -0.77 -8.00
CA GLU A 33 10.88 -1.22 -8.98
C GLU A 33 11.76 -0.05 -9.46
N ALA A 34 12.97 -0.34 -9.93
CA ALA A 34 13.98 0.68 -10.24
C ALA A 34 13.49 1.78 -11.20
N LYS A 35 12.66 1.41 -12.20
CA LYS A 35 12.12 2.33 -13.22
C LYS A 35 10.64 2.65 -13.03
N GLU A 36 10.04 2.21 -11.94
CA GLU A 36 8.63 2.44 -11.65
C GLU A 36 8.44 3.85 -11.10
N SER A 37 7.40 4.53 -11.59
CA SER A 37 7.02 5.84 -11.05
C SER A 37 6.42 5.69 -9.65
N ILE A 38 6.47 6.77 -8.85
CA ILE A 38 5.87 6.80 -7.51
C ILE A 38 4.39 6.43 -7.54
N HIS A 39 3.67 6.95 -8.52
CA HIS A 39 2.25 6.66 -8.69
C HIS A 39 2.01 5.21 -9.13
N GLY A 40 2.83 4.66 -10.03
CA GLY A 40 2.73 3.26 -10.45
C GLY A 40 2.94 2.30 -9.27
N TYR A 41 3.94 2.58 -8.44
CA TYR A 41 4.20 1.84 -7.21
C TYR A 41 3.02 1.94 -6.22
N TYR A 42 2.50 3.14 -5.99
CA TYR A 42 1.34 3.35 -5.12
C TYR A 42 0.13 2.51 -5.56
N GLU A 43 -0.22 2.53 -6.84
CA GLU A 43 -1.34 1.74 -7.39
C GLU A 43 -1.12 0.23 -7.20
N ARG A 44 0.13 -0.25 -7.40
CA ARG A 44 0.47 -1.65 -7.21
C ARG A 44 0.40 -2.06 -5.73
N LEU A 45 0.89 -1.22 -4.82
CA LEU A 45 0.78 -1.43 -3.38
C LEU A 45 -0.68 -1.41 -2.93
N LEU A 46 -1.49 -0.46 -3.42
CA LEU A 46 -2.91 -0.38 -3.14
C LEU A 46 -3.65 -1.63 -3.62
N LYS A 47 -3.31 -2.13 -4.82
CA LYS A 47 -3.85 -3.39 -5.34
C LYS A 47 -3.45 -4.59 -4.48
N ALA A 48 -2.18 -4.64 -4.04
CA ALA A 48 -1.71 -5.67 -3.12
C ALA A 48 -2.47 -5.62 -1.79
N PHE A 49 -2.66 -4.43 -1.22
CA PHE A 49 -3.46 -4.23 -0.01
C PHE A 49 -4.86 -4.80 -0.20
N LYS A 50 -5.60 -4.38 -1.23
CA LYS A 50 -6.98 -4.86 -1.49
C LYS A 50 -7.06 -6.38 -1.61
N ASN A 51 -6.09 -6.99 -2.29
CA ASN A 51 -6.04 -8.45 -2.47
C ASN A 51 -5.78 -9.21 -1.15
N TYR A 52 -5.00 -8.62 -0.24
CA TYR A 52 -4.53 -9.27 0.98
C TYR A 52 -5.23 -8.79 2.26
N SER A 53 -6.01 -7.71 2.20
CA SER A 53 -6.94 -7.27 3.25
C SER A 53 -8.34 -7.84 3.07
N GLY A 54 -8.74 -8.17 1.84
CA GLY A 54 -10.13 -8.53 1.53
C GLY A 54 -11.08 -7.32 1.55
N THR A 55 -10.56 -6.09 1.55
CA THR A 55 -11.32 -4.84 1.51
C THR A 55 -11.07 -4.08 0.20
N GLU A 56 -12.06 -3.35 -0.30
CA GLU A 56 -11.88 -2.50 -1.49
C GLU A 56 -11.28 -1.13 -1.18
N THR A 57 -11.35 -0.71 0.07
CA THR A 57 -10.86 0.58 0.57
C THR A 57 -9.95 0.38 1.76
N ILE A 58 -9.03 1.33 1.97
CA ILE A 58 -8.19 1.37 3.17
C ILE A 58 -9.01 1.99 4.29
N GLU A 59 -9.26 1.24 5.35
CA GLU A 59 -9.95 1.75 6.53
C GLU A 59 -9.02 2.66 7.34
N ALA A 60 -9.58 3.59 8.12
CA ALA A 60 -8.80 4.52 8.94
C ALA A 60 -7.82 3.82 9.88
N LYS A 61 -8.20 2.64 10.41
CA LYS A 61 -7.35 1.82 11.30
C LYS A 61 -6.09 1.28 10.61
N ASP A 62 -6.14 1.08 9.29
CA ASP A 62 -5.07 0.49 8.48
C ASP A 62 -4.22 1.57 7.78
N MET A 63 -4.70 2.82 7.75
CA MET A 63 -4.06 3.92 7.03
C MET A 63 -2.62 4.17 7.49
N LEU A 64 -2.37 4.19 8.81
CA LEU A 64 -1.03 4.38 9.36
C LEU A 64 -0.08 3.26 8.90
N HIS A 65 -0.55 2.02 8.94
CA HIS A 65 0.21 0.85 8.50
C HIS A 65 0.45 0.84 6.99
N PHE A 66 -0.49 1.37 6.21
CA PHE A 66 -0.35 1.52 4.77
C PHE A 66 0.67 2.61 4.42
N VAL A 67 0.59 3.79 5.06
CA VAL A 67 1.57 4.89 4.88
C VAL A 67 2.98 4.42 5.24
N PHE A 68 3.13 3.68 6.35
CA PHE A 68 4.39 3.08 6.74
C PHE A 68 4.98 2.23 5.60
N ARG A 69 4.19 1.30 5.06
CA ARG A 69 4.62 0.38 3.99
C ARG A 69 4.90 1.08 2.69
N PHE A 70 4.10 2.09 2.36
CA PHE A 70 4.35 2.93 1.19
C PHE A 70 5.77 3.50 1.28
N VAL A 71 6.12 4.17 2.37
CA VAL A 71 7.45 4.80 2.52
C VAL A 71 8.58 3.78 2.64
N GLU A 72 8.40 2.68 3.37
CA GLU A 72 9.44 1.64 3.50
C GLU A 72 9.72 0.92 2.17
N GLY A 73 8.70 0.73 1.33
CA GLY A 73 8.85 0.05 0.05
C GLY A 73 9.29 0.95 -1.11
N LEU A 74 9.40 2.28 -0.92
CA LEU A 74 9.99 3.17 -1.94
C LEU A 74 11.47 2.83 -2.18
N ARG A 75 12.03 3.31 -3.29
CA ARG A 75 13.50 3.22 -3.51
C ARG A 75 14.24 3.80 -2.30
N PRO A 76 15.35 3.19 -1.85
CA PRO A 76 16.01 3.56 -0.59
C PRO A 76 16.35 5.05 -0.48
N GLU A 77 16.84 5.66 -1.55
CA GLU A 77 17.15 7.10 -1.63
C GLU A 77 15.93 8.00 -1.40
N ILE A 78 14.77 7.64 -1.97
CA ILE A 78 13.51 8.38 -1.78
C ILE A 78 13.02 8.17 -0.35
N SER A 79 12.95 6.91 0.11
CA SER A 79 12.53 6.56 1.47
C SER A 79 13.33 7.34 2.51
N GLN A 80 14.65 7.41 2.34
CA GLN A 80 15.54 8.14 3.23
C GLN A 80 15.26 9.65 3.21
N MET A 81 15.03 10.26 2.05
CA MET A 81 14.69 11.69 1.96
C MET A 81 13.39 12.00 2.71
N ILE A 82 12.35 11.17 2.53
CA ILE A 82 11.08 11.34 3.27
C ILE A 82 11.33 11.25 4.78
N LYS A 83 12.01 10.18 5.23
CA LYS A 83 12.28 9.97 6.66
C LYS A 83 13.10 11.09 7.30
N THR A 84 13.97 11.72 6.52
CA THR A 84 14.86 12.78 7.00
C THR A 84 14.18 14.15 7.03
N HIS A 85 13.35 14.45 6.03
CA HIS A 85 12.88 15.80 5.78
C HIS A 85 11.38 16.01 6.00
N LEU A 86 10.56 14.96 5.89
CA LEU A 86 9.12 15.04 6.18
C LEU A 86 8.85 14.66 7.64
N ILE A 87 8.75 15.67 8.51
CA ILE A 87 8.51 15.48 9.94
C ILE A 87 7.16 14.78 10.17
N CYS A 88 7.15 13.77 11.05
CA CYS A 88 5.98 12.98 11.40
C CYS A 88 5.28 12.33 10.19
N TRP A 89 6.04 11.95 9.16
CA TRP A 89 5.50 11.36 7.92
C TRP A 89 4.57 10.17 8.17
N GLN A 90 4.75 9.38 9.24
CA GLN A 90 3.90 8.21 9.55
C GLN A 90 2.44 8.59 9.83
N SER A 91 2.19 9.80 10.36
CA SER A 91 0.85 10.28 10.71
C SER A 91 0.28 11.25 9.67
N LYS A 92 1.01 11.51 8.58
CA LYS A 92 0.56 12.42 7.53
C LYS A 92 -0.49 11.74 6.63
N PRO A 93 -1.43 12.51 6.04
CA PRO A 93 -2.30 12.00 5.00
C PRO A 93 -1.48 11.40 3.85
N ILE A 94 -1.94 10.28 3.29
CA ILE A 94 -1.22 9.58 2.22
C ILE A 94 -0.95 10.48 1.01
N ASP A 95 -1.87 11.40 0.68
CA ASP A 95 -1.69 12.35 -0.44
C ASP A 95 -0.52 13.31 -0.21
N GLU A 96 -0.31 13.75 1.03
CA GLU A 96 0.84 14.60 1.39
C GLU A 96 2.15 13.83 1.22
N VAL A 97 2.17 12.58 1.70
CA VAL A 97 3.34 11.70 1.59
C VAL A 97 3.63 11.35 0.12
N LEU A 98 2.60 11.09 -0.69
CA LEU A 98 2.71 10.83 -2.13
C LEU A 98 3.29 12.03 -2.88
N ASN A 99 2.79 13.23 -2.61
CA ASN A 99 3.29 14.45 -3.24
C ASN A 99 4.75 14.71 -2.86
N TYR A 100 5.13 14.48 -1.60
CA TYR A 100 6.51 14.63 -1.15
C TYR A 100 7.42 13.56 -1.76
N ALA A 101 6.96 12.30 -1.87
CA ALA A 101 7.70 11.23 -2.55
C ALA A 101 7.96 11.55 -4.03
N LYS A 102 6.98 12.16 -4.71
CA LYS A 102 7.14 12.65 -6.09
C LYS A 102 8.21 13.74 -6.17
N TYR A 103 8.15 14.74 -5.29
CA TYR A 103 9.17 15.78 -5.20
C TYR A 103 10.58 15.18 -5.00
N CYS A 104 10.74 14.22 -4.07
CA CYS A 104 12.02 13.55 -3.88
C CYS A 104 12.50 12.82 -5.14
N SER A 105 11.61 12.11 -5.85
CA SER A 105 11.96 11.44 -7.10
C SER A 105 12.48 12.41 -8.15
N ASP A 106 11.78 13.54 -8.34
CA ASP A 106 12.14 14.56 -9.32
C ASP A 106 13.51 15.20 -8.97
N GLU A 107 13.75 15.53 -7.69
CA GLU A 107 15.02 16.08 -7.21
C GLU A 107 16.21 15.12 -7.44
N ILE A 108 16.02 13.83 -7.20
CA ILE A 108 17.05 12.80 -7.42
C ILE A 108 17.36 12.69 -8.92
N GLU A 109 16.35 12.68 -9.78
CA GLU A 109 16.54 12.61 -11.23
C GLU A 109 17.26 13.84 -11.80
N VAL A 110 16.98 15.03 -11.26
CA VAL A 110 17.67 16.27 -11.65
C VAL A 110 19.15 16.22 -11.25
N LYS A 111 19.46 15.79 -10.02
CA LYS A 111 20.84 15.64 -9.54
C LYS A 111 21.66 14.61 -10.32
N GLN A 112 21.03 13.57 -10.88
CA GLN A 112 21.72 12.57 -11.71
C GLN A 112 22.00 13.06 -13.14
N LYS A 113 21.30 14.10 -13.60
CA LYS A 113 21.47 14.69 -14.95
C LYS A 113 22.39 15.91 -14.98
N SER A 114 22.76 16.44 -13.82
CA SER A 114 23.66 17.60 -13.65
C SER A 114 25.09 17.15 -13.38
#